data_AF-A0A418AT50-F1
#
_entry.id   AF-A0A418AT50-F1
#
_cell.length_a   1.000
_cell.length_b   1.000
_cell.length_c   1.000
_cell.angle_alpha   90.00
_cell.angle_beta   90.00
_cell.angle_gamma   90.00
#
_symmetry.space_group_name_H-M   'P 1'
#
loop_
_entity.id
_entity.type
_entity.pdbx_description
1 polymer ?
#
loop_
_entity_poly.entity_id
_entity_poly.type
_entity_poly.pdbx_seq_one_letter_code
_entity_poly.pdbx_strand_id
1 'polypeptide(L)'
;EAMARSAAAQVRQLNVSLMQYIREAESAPLEIGTSMLMDPNDATFDMWSWLYVIEWAMGSRDVVAFEGDRGAVTVVTDWATTSSQTVQAMEMPTTFAAYARSGVQYVTGVMLGLAALVCISFVASRGRVEGINMYELNRVGGMVWVGRPLLFLRGVTAVCLLSTSTLELESRGYGIVGFSVPTLPWYETILGAGEVTWLVYIVNDLFMVWTDAYTQYYAPVSSMVVWIVVAILTLVSPVVHRVRIDPACHVDQMDLQLVCQTGMVAIGDIRRLYSLIAIIWISNVASYIGIRRYFGSMLRTNAIHSLLLSSAANHLFDKRHWLHQGVYYMDGASALLNGLLSVRWGETCYVMDVKLWRCFSIAMPNDVPFELAYSVPVRD
;
A
#
# COMPACT_ATOMS: atom_id res chain seq x y z
N GLU A 1 -10.34 26.54 -40.40
CA GLU A 1 -11.27 26.32 -41.54
C GLU A 1 -11.25 24.91 -42.13
N ALA A 2 -10.09 24.37 -42.54
CA ALA A 2 -10.04 23.03 -43.16
C ALA A 2 -10.61 21.91 -42.26
N MET A 3 -10.25 21.90 -40.97
CA MET A 3 -10.76 20.92 -40.00
C MET A 3 -12.28 21.05 -39.79
N ALA A 4 -12.82 22.27 -39.77
CA ALA A 4 -14.26 22.50 -39.62
C ALA A 4 -15.05 21.97 -40.83
N ARG A 5 -14.55 22.17 -42.05
CA ARG A 5 -15.19 21.60 -43.27
C ARG A 5 -15.15 20.08 -43.25
N SER A 6 -14.06 19.49 -42.79
CA SER A 6 -13.93 18.03 -42.63
C SER A 6 -14.92 17.49 -41.60
N ALA A 7 -15.02 18.13 -40.44
CA ALA A 7 -15.96 17.74 -39.38
C ALA A 7 -17.41 17.84 -39.86
N ALA A 8 -17.77 18.94 -40.53
CA ALA A 8 -19.10 19.11 -41.14
C ALA A 8 -19.44 17.98 -42.13
N ALA A 9 -18.49 17.60 -42.98
CA ALA A 9 -18.69 16.49 -43.92
C ALA A 9 -18.89 15.13 -43.22
N GLN A 10 -18.17 14.88 -42.12
CA GLN A 10 -18.33 13.66 -41.32
C GLN A 10 -19.68 13.61 -40.61
N VAL A 11 -20.12 14.72 -40.01
CA VAL A 11 -21.46 14.81 -39.38
C VAL A 11 -22.56 14.53 -40.43
N ARG A 12 -22.40 15.08 -41.64
CA ARG A 12 -23.33 14.81 -42.74
C ARG A 12 -23.35 13.34 -43.15
N GLN A 13 -22.19 12.68 -43.18
CA GLN A 13 -22.09 11.27 -43.51
C GLN A 13 -22.84 10.37 -42.52
N LEU A 14 -22.89 10.78 -41.24
CA LEU A 14 -23.63 10.07 -40.19
C LEU A 14 -25.14 10.35 -40.21
N ASN A 15 -25.60 11.26 -41.07
CA ASN A 15 -27.00 11.67 -41.22
C ASN A 15 -27.65 12.07 -39.88
N VAL A 16 -26.89 12.79 -39.05
CA VAL A 16 -27.34 13.23 -37.73
C VAL A 16 -28.47 14.24 -37.90
N SER A 17 -29.60 14.00 -37.22
CA SER A 17 -30.81 14.82 -37.38
C SER A 17 -31.43 15.25 -36.05
N LEU A 18 -32.22 16.32 -36.10
CA LEU A 18 -33.17 16.70 -35.06
C LEU A 18 -34.51 16.04 -35.39
N MET A 19 -35.14 15.44 -34.38
CA MET A 19 -36.44 14.78 -34.50
C MET A 19 -37.53 15.62 -33.84
N GLN A 20 -38.68 15.72 -34.49
CA GLN A 20 -39.89 16.29 -33.91
C GLN A 20 -41.13 15.51 -34.35
N TYR A 21 -42.17 15.53 -33.51
CA TYR A 21 -43.49 15.06 -33.91
C TYR A 21 -44.23 16.20 -34.60
N ILE A 22 -44.65 15.97 -35.84
CA ILE A 22 -45.32 16.96 -36.69
C ILE A 22 -46.74 16.47 -36.97
N ARG A 23 -47.67 17.43 -37.05
CA ARG A 23 -49.00 17.21 -37.58
C ARG A 23 -49.34 18.35 -38.54
N GLU A 24 -49.62 18.01 -39.80
CA GLU A 24 -49.88 19.02 -40.84
C GLU A 24 -51.24 19.71 -40.66
N ALA A 25 -52.24 19.00 -40.15
CA ALA A 25 -53.56 19.53 -39.80
C ALA A 25 -54.10 18.85 -38.53
N GLU A 26 -54.99 19.47 -37.77
CA GLU A 26 -55.49 18.92 -36.49
C GLU A 26 -56.02 17.47 -36.59
N SER A 27 -56.60 17.10 -37.75
CA SER A 27 -57.13 15.76 -38.04
C SER A 27 -56.14 14.80 -38.70
N ALA A 28 -54.95 15.25 -39.09
CA ALA A 28 -53.92 14.43 -39.72
C ALA A 28 -53.27 13.49 -38.69
N PRO A 29 -52.74 12.32 -39.13
CA PRO A 29 -51.95 11.47 -38.26
C PRO A 29 -50.70 12.20 -37.75
N LEU A 30 -50.25 11.85 -36.55
CA LEU A 30 -48.98 12.34 -36.02
C LEU A 30 -47.84 11.63 -36.76
N GLU A 31 -46.95 12.40 -37.37
CA GLU A 31 -45.81 11.88 -38.12
C GLU A 31 -44.49 12.31 -37.47
N ILE A 32 -43.43 11.55 -37.72
CA ILE A 32 -42.09 11.89 -37.28
C ILE A 32 -41.43 12.70 -38.39
N GLY A 33 -41.08 13.95 -38.10
CA GLY A 33 -40.27 14.78 -38.98
C GLY A 33 -38.83 14.85 -38.49
N THR A 34 -37.89 14.75 -39.43
CA THR A 34 -36.46 14.84 -39.16
C THR A 34 -35.84 15.98 -39.95
N SER A 35 -35.01 16.80 -39.30
CA SER A 35 -34.21 17.84 -39.94
C SER A 35 -32.72 17.53 -39.79
N MET A 36 -32.00 17.42 -40.89
CA MET A 36 -30.58 17.03 -40.88
C MET A 36 -29.71 18.18 -40.34
N LEU A 37 -28.77 17.87 -39.44
CA LEU A 37 -27.76 18.83 -39.03
C LEU A 37 -26.79 19.11 -40.18
N MET A 38 -26.43 20.39 -40.35
CA MET A 38 -25.50 20.85 -41.38
C MET A 38 -26.02 20.56 -42.81
N ASP A 39 -27.33 20.63 -43.04
CA ASP A 39 -27.96 20.37 -44.34
C ASP A 39 -27.40 21.33 -45.42
N PRO A 40 -26.80 20.83 -46.52
CA PRO A 40 -26.33 21.67 -47.61
C PRO A 40 -27.43 22.50 -48.29
N ASN A 41 -28.70 22.10 -48.14
CA ASN A 41 -29.85 22.80 -48.73
C ASN A 41 -30.41 23.91 -47.83
N ASP A 42 -30.07 23.92 -46.54
CA ASP A 42 -30.50 24.95 -45.58
C ASP A 42 -29.32 25.54 -44.79
N ALA A 43 -28.59 26.43 -45.46
CA ALA A 43 -27.49 27.16 -44.84
C ALA A 43 -27.93 28.13 -43.72
N THR A 44 -29.23 28.40 -43.55
CA THR A 44 -29.70 29.34 -42.51
C THR A 44 -29.60 28.74 -41.11
N PHE A 45 -29.60 27.41 -41.02
CA PHE A 45 -29.52 26.67 -39.76
C PHE A 45 -28.09 26.23 -39.39
N ASP A 46 -27.08 26.58 -40.19
CA ASP A 46 -25.68 26.16 -39.98
C ASP A 46 -25.11 26.58 -38.63
N MET A 47 -25.42 27.80 -38.16
CA MET A 47 -24.96 28.28 -36.85
C MET A 47 -25.46 27.39 -35.71
N TRP A 48 -26.75 27.05 -35.73
CA TRP A 48 -27.37 26.19 -34.72
C TRP A 48 -26.85 24.76 -34.82
N SER A 49 -26.69 24.25 -36.03
CA SER A 49 -26.09 22.94 -36.27
C SER A 49 -24.69 22.84 -35.66
N TRP A 50 -23.87 23.89 -35.79
CA TRP A 50 -22.56 23.93 -35.14
C TRP A 50 -22.65 23.93 -33.62
N LEU A 51 -23.62 24.60 -33.00
CA LEU A 51 -23.82 24.54 -31.55
C LEU A 51 -24.12 23.10 -31.11
N TYR A 52 -25.07 22.42 -31.75
CA TYR A 52 -25.37 21.01 -31.44
C TYR A 52 -24.15 20.10 -31.64
N VAL A 53 -23.36 20.31 -32.70
CA VAL A 53 -22.14 19.51 -32.96
C VAL A 53 -21.06 19.78 -31.91
N ILE A 54 -20.90 21.04 -31.46
CA ILE A 54 -19.96 21.39 -30.39
C ILE A 54 -20.41 20.76 -29.06
N GLU A 55 -21.70 20.82 -28.74
CA GLU A 55 -22.27 20.20 -27.55
C GLU A 55 -22.12 18.68 -27.54
N TRP A 56 -22.30 18.06 -28.71
CA TRP A 56 -22.02 16.64 -28.89
C TRP A 56 -20.53 16.33 -28.70
N ALA A 57 -19.64 17.12 -29.30
CA ALA A 57 -18.19 16.93 -29.14
C ALA A 57 -17.71 17.13 -27.69
N MET A 58 -18.42 17.95 -26.90
CA MET A 58 -18.17 18.15 -25.46
C MET A 58 -18.84 17.08 -24.58
N GLY A 59 -19.61 16.15 -25.14
CA GLY A 59 -20.36 15.14 -24.38
C GLY A 59 -21.53 15.70 -23.59
N SER A 60 -22.01 16.90 -23.93
CA SER A 60 -23.23 17.49 -23.36
C SER A 60 -24.50 17.02 -24.08
N ARG A 61 -24.34 16.41 -25.26
CA ARG A 61 -25.38 15.67 -25.98
C ARG A 61 -24.75 14.40 -26.54
N ASP A 62 -25.56 13.39 -26.74
CA ASP A 62 -25.16 12.18 -27.44
C ASP A 62 -25.89 12.10 -28.78
N VAL A 63 -25.36 11.28 -29.69
CA VAL A 63 -26.02 10.96 -30.96
C VAL A 63 -26.29 9.47 -30.97
N VAL A 64 -27.56 9.12 -31.16
CA VAL A 64 -28.02 7.73 -31.11
C VAL A 64 -28.67 7.37 -32.44
N ALA A 65 -28.25 6.24 -33.00
CA ALA A 65 -28.87 5.64 -34.17
C ALA A 65 -29.89 4.58 -33.71
N PHE A 66 -31.16 4.81 -34.03
CA PHE A 66 -32.22 3.84 -33.83
C PHE A 66 -32.41 3.05 -35.12
N GLU A 67 -32.01 1.78 -35.11
CA GLU A 67 -32.18 0.87 -36.24
C GLU A 67 -33.33 -0.10 -35.98
N GLY A 68 -34.22 -0.25 -36.93
CA GLY A 68 -35.31 -1.22 -36.88
C GLY A 68 -35.71 -1.73 -38.25
N ASP A 69 -36.71 -2.61 -38.29
CA ASP A 69 -37.14 -3.32 -39.50
C ASP A 69 -37.56 -2.40 -40.67
N ARG A 70 -37.94 -1.15 -40.36
CA ARG A 70 -38.44 -0.16 -41.33
C ARG A 70 -37.49 1.00 -41.61
N GLY A 71 -36.25 0.93 -41.11
CA GLY A 71 -35.22 1.94 -41.38
C GLY A 71 -34.37 2.29 -40.17
N ALA A 72 -33.52 3.30 -40.35
CA ALA A 72 -32.65 3.83 -39.31
C ALA A 72 -32.86 5.34 -39.17
N VAL A 73 -32.89 5.83 -37.94
CA VAL A 73 -32.96 7.27 -37.64
C VAL A 73 -31.83 7.62 -36.67
N THR A 74 -30.92 8.49 -37.11
CA THR A 74 -29.83 9.02 -36.27
C THR A 74 -30.24 10.36 -35.71
N VAL A 75 -30.43 10.45 -34.39
CA VAL A 75 -30.93 11.66 -33.73
C VAL A 75 -29.97 12.17 -32.66
N VAL A 76 -29.91 13.50 -32.50
CA VAL A 76 -29.26 14.12 -31.35
C VAL A 76 -30.17 14.03 -30.14
N THR A 77 -29.64 13.65 -28.98
CA THR A 77 -30.38 13.64 -27.72
C THR A 77 -30.67 15.04 -27.21
N ASP A 78 -31.55 15.14 -26.21
CA ASP A 78 -31.65 16.37 -25.45
C ASP A 78 -30.34 16.68 -24.70
N TRP A 79 -30.18 17.91 -24.22
CA TRP A 79 -29.00 18.34 -23.48
C TRP A 79 -28.91 17.52 -22.19
N ALA A 80 -27.84 16.75 -22.06
CA ALA A 80 -27.52 16.01 -20.85
C ALA A 80 -27.01 17.00 -19.79
N THR A 81 -27.79 17.19 -18.72
CA THR A 81 -27.28 17.86 -17.53
C THR A 81 -26.30 16.92 -16.84
N THR A 82 -25.02 17.29 -16.80
CA THR A 82 -24.00 16.55 -16.05
C THR A 82 -24.40 16.56 -14.57
N SER A 83 -24.96 15.46 -14.09
CA SER A 83 -25.26 15.28 -12.67
C SER A 83 -23.99 14.86 -11.96
N SER A 84 -23.47 15.69 -11.06
CA SER A 84 -22.42 15.27 -10.15
C SER A 84 -23.07 14.48 -9.02
N GLN A 85 -23.05 13.16 -9.15
CA GLN A 85 -23.40 12.30 -8.03
C GLN A 85 -22.17 12.15 -7.14
N THR A 86 -22.32 12.44 -5.85
CA THR A 86 -21.28 12.11 -4.89
C THR A 86 -21.15 10.59 -4.80
N VAL A 87 -19.91 10.09 -4.77
CA VAL A 87 -19.66 8.67 -4.51
C VAL A 87 -20.32 8.32 -3.18
N GLN A 88 -21.22 7.34 -3.17
CA GLN A 88 -21.81 6.88 -1.93
C GLN A 88 -20.70 6.28 -1.07
N ALA A 89 -20.43 6.90 0.09
CA ALA A 89 -19.36 6.46 0.98
C ALA A 89 -19.54 5.00 1.46
N MET A 90 -20.78 4.49 1.47
CA MET A 90 -21.09 3.09 1.81
C MET A 90 -20.74 2.10 0.69
N GLU A 91 -20.75 2.54 -0.57
CA GLU A 91 -20.43 1.70 -1.75
C GLU A 91 -18.92 1.65 -2.04
N MET A 92 -18.13 2.56 -1.44
CA MET A 92 -16.68 2.56 -1.57
C MET A 92 -16.06 1.88 -0.33
N PRO A 93 -15.57 0.62 -0.41
CA PRO A 93 -15.04 -0.13 0.72
C PRO A 93 -13.63 0.36 1.10
N THR A 94 -13.49 1.65 1.38
CA THR A 94 -12.23 2.27 1.84
C THR A 94 -11.94 1.96 3.31
N THR A 95 -12.91 1.40 4.04
CA THR A 95 -12.79 1.10 5.47
C THR A 95 -11.54 0.26 5.78
N PHE A 96 -11.29 -0.81 5.01
CA PHE A 96 -10.11 -1.64 5.20
C PHE A 96 -8.81 -0.87 4.89
N ALA A 97 -8.79 -0.10 3.80
CA ALA A 97 -7.64 0.72 3.43
C ALA A 97 -7.34 1.81 4.48
N ALA A 98 -8.38 2.43 5.06
CA ALA A 98 -8.27 3.41 6.13
C ALA A 98 -7.71 2.76 7.41
N TYR A 99 -8.25 1.62 7.84
CA TYR A 99 -7.73 0.87 8.99
C TYR A 99 -6.28 0.45 8.78
N ALA A 100 -5.95 -0.10 7.61
CA ALA A 100 -4.59 -0.46 7.24
C ALA A 100 -3.64 0.74 7.30
N ARG A 101 -4.04 1.88 6.72
CA ARG A 101 -3.27 3.12 6.74
C ARG A 101 -3.04 3.63 8.17
N SER A 102 -4.08 3.67 9.01
CA SER A 102 -3.96 4.07 10.41
C SER A 102 -3.04 3.13 11.19
N GLY A 103 -3.13 1.82 10.94
CA GLY A 103 -2.22 0.83 11.51
C GLY A 103 -0.76 1.07 11.11
N VAL A 104 -0.49 1.28 9.83
CA VAL A 104 0.86 1.59 9.32
C VAL A 104 1.39 2.89 9.93
N GLN A 105 0.56 3.94 10.04
CA GLN A 105 0.93 5.21 10.68
C GLN A 105 1.27 5.03 12.17
N TYR A 106 0.46 4.26 12.91
CA TYR A 106 0.74 3.93 14.31
C TYR A 106 2.09 3.21 14.45
N VAL A 107 2.34 2.18 13.64
CA VAL A 107 3.61 1.45 13.66
C VAL A 107 4.79 2.39 13.39
N THR A 108 4.69 3.25 12.37
CA THR A 108 5.74 4.24 12.05
C THR A 108 5.97 5.18 13.24
N GLY A 109 4.91 5.69 13.86
CA GLY A 109 5.00 6.61 15.00
C GLY A 109 5.69 5.98 16.20
N VAL A 110 5.32 4.74 16.56
CA VAL A 110 5.95 4.01 17.67
C VAL A 110 7.42 3.73 17.36
N MET A 111 7.75 3.29 16.15
CA MET A 111 9.14 3.03 15.74
C MET A 111 10.00 4.29 15.76
N LEU A 112 9.45 5.43 15.33
CA LEU A 112 10.13 6.72 15.39
C LEU A 112 10.34 7.18 16.84
N GLY A 113 9.34 7.01 17.71
CA GLY A 113 9.48 7.27 19.14
C GLY A 113 10.54 6.39 19.80
N LEU A 114 10.55 5.10 19.47
CA LEU A 114 11.55 4.15 19.96
C LEU A 114 12.96 4.54 19.49
N ALA A 115 13.12 4.87 18.20
CA ALA A 115 14.40 5.32 17.66
C ALA A 115 14.90 6.61 18.36
N ALA A 116 14.00 7.57 18.62
CA ALA A 116 14.34 8.78 19.36
C ALA A 116 14.80 8.48 20.80
N LEU A 117 14.10 7.58 21.50
CA LEU A 117 14.50 7.14 22.83
C LEU A 117 15.84 6.38 22.84
N VAL A 118 16.12 5.57 21.80
CA VAL A 118 17.44 4.93 21.59
C VAL A 118 18.53 6.00 21.43
N CYS A 119 18.29 7.03 20.60
CA CYS A 119 19.25 8.14 20.42
C CYS A 119 19.48 8.91 21.73
N ILE A 120 18.42 9.19 22.50
CA ILE A 120 18.55 9.82 23.82
C ILE A 120 19.38 8.93 24.76
N SER A 121 19.10 7.63 24.78
CA SER A 121 19.84 6.66 25.60
C SER A 121 21.32 6.61 25.22
N PHE A 122 21.62 6.66 23.92
CA PHE A 122 22.99 6.71 23.40
C PHE A 122 23.75 7.96 23.86
N VAL A 123 23.11 9.13 23.83
CA VAL A 123 23.71 10.38 24.32
C VAL A 123 23.87 10.34 25.85
N ALA A 124 22.85 9.87 26.57
CA ALA A 124 22.86 9.78 28.04
C ALA A 124 23.95 8.83 28.56
N SER A 125 24.21 7.73 27.85
CA SER A 125 25.28 6.78 28.19
C SER A 125 26.67 7.19 27.67
N ARG A 126 26.80 8.39 27.08
CA ARG A 126 28.05 8.92 26.48
C ARG A 126 28.63 7.98 25.40
N GLY A 127 27.76 7.37 24.60
CA GLY A 127 28.14 6.47 23.51
C GLY A 127 28.53 5.06 23.96
N ARG A 128 28.32 4.70 25.23
CA ARG A 128 28.57 3.34 25.75
C ARG A 128 27.36 2.45 25.49
N VAL A 129 27.19 2.08 24.23
CA VAL A 129 26.09 1.26 23.73
C VAL A 129 26.66 0.20 22.80
N GLU A 130 26.09 -1.01 22.82
CA GLU A 130 26.39 -2.02 21.81
C GLU A 130 25.76 -1.62 20.47
N GLY A 131 26.55 -0.97 19.61
CA GLY A 131 26.06 -0.43 18.35
C GLY A 131 25.50 -1.50 17.40
N ILE A 132 26.02 -2.73 17.47
CA ILE A 132 25.53 -3.84 16.64
C ILE A 132 24.07 -4.18 16.97
N ASN A 133 23.70 -4.13 18.25
CA ASN A 133 22.32 -4.40 18.70
C ASN A 133 21.34 -3.34 18.19
N MET A 134 21.82 -2.14 17.80
CA MET A 134 20.95 -1.08 17.30
C MET A 134 20.40 -1.38 15.90
N TYR A 135 21.08 -2.21 15.11
CA TYR A 135 20.55 -2.69 13.82
C TYR A 135 19.33 -3.62 14.00
N GLU A 136 19.14 -4.15 15.20
CA GLU A 136 18.02 -5.01 15.57
C GLU A 136 16.78 -4.20 16.02
N LEU A 137 16.76 -2.87 15.82
CA LEU A 137 15.61 -2.00 16.13
C LEU A 137 14.30 -2.54 15.55
N ASN A 138 14.29 -2.93 14.27
CA ASN A 138 13.08 -3.44 13.62
C ASN A 138 12.70 -4.85 14.11
N ARG A 139 13.69 -5.72 14.34
CA ARG A 139 13.48 -7.14 14.65
C ARG A 139 13.14 -7.39 16.12
N VAL A 140 13.78 -6.66 17.02
CA VAL A 140 13.58 -6.79 18.47
C VAL A 140 12.66 -5.68 18.95
N GLY A 141 13.03 -4.43 18.71
CA GLY A 141 12.27 -3.25 19.14
C GLY A 141 10.84 -3.24 18.58
N GLY A 142 10.68 -3.47 17.28
CA GLY A 142 9.37 -3.57 16.65
C GLY A 142 8.49 -4.65 17.27
N MET A 143 9.02 -5.85 17.48
CA MET A 143 8.24 -6.97 18.04
C MET A 143 7.79 -6.69 19.48
N VAL A 144 8.64 -6.03 20.27
CA VAL A 144 8.37 -5.76 21.69
C VAL A 144 7.42 -4.58 21.88
N TRP A 145 7.59 -3.49 21.12
CA TRP A 145 6.85 -2.24 21.34
C TRP A 145 5.55 -2.14 20.53
N VAL A 146 5.50 -2.75 19.35
CA VAL A 146 4.34 -2.69 18.45
C VAL A 146 3.55 -3.99 18.49
N GLY A 147 4.26 -5.12 18.50
CA GLY A 147 3.66 -6.45 18.52
C GLY A 147 3.46 -7.07 17.13
N ARG A 148 3.50 -8.40 17.10
CA ARG A 148 3.47 -9.22 15.89
C ARG A 148 2.26 -8.93 14.96
N PRO A 149 1.01 -8.77 15.44
CA PRO A 149 -0.14 -8.60 14.55
C PRO A 149 -0.12 -7.29 13.75
N LEU A 150 0.30 -6.19 14.36
CA LEU A 150 0.37 -4.89 13.68
C LEU A 150 1.54 -4.82 12.70
N LEU A 151 2.67 -5.48 13.01
CA LEU A 151 3.77 -5.65 12.07
C LEU A 151 3.40 -6.57 10.91
N PHE A 152 2.60 -7.61 11.15
CA PHE A 152 2.04 -8.46 10.10
C PHE A 152 1.12 -7.65 9.17
N LEU A 153 0.21 -6.85 9.73
CA LEU A 153 -0.64 -5.93 8.96
C LEU A 153 0.23 -5.03 8.07
N ARG A 154 1.26 -4.39 8.64
CA ARG A 154 2.19 -3.54 7.89
C ARG A 154 2.86 -4.29 6.72
N GLY A 155 3.42 -5.47 6.99
CA GLY A 155 4.06 -6.28 5.95
C GLY A 155 3.09 -6.73 4.85
N VAL A 156 1.87 -7.16 5.20
CA VAL A 156 0.84 -7.55 4.23
C VAL A 156 0.42 -6.35 3.38
N THR A 157 0.23 -5.18 3.99
CA THR A 157 -0.14 -3.97 3.24
C THR A 157 0.92 -3.58 2.21
N ALA A 158 2.20 -3.75 2.54
CA ALA A 158 3.30 -3.52 1.59
C ALA A 158 3.25 -4.51 0.41
N VAL A 159 3.04 -5.80 0.67
CA VAL A 159 2.90 -6.81 -0.40
C VAL A 159 1.70 -6.50 -1.29
N CYS A 160 0.56 -6.10 -0.70
CA CYS A 160 -0.62 -5.68 -1.46
C CYS A 160 -0.31 -4.47 -2.34
N LEU A 161 0.29 -3.41 -1.78
CA LEU A 161 0.63 -2.20 -2.52
C LEU A 161 1.62 -2.45 -3.67
N LEU A 162 2.65 -3.27 -3.45
CA LEU A 162 3.60 -3.66 -4.51
C LEU A 162 3.01 -4.63 -5.54
N SER A 163 1.84 -5.19 -5.27
CA SER A 163 1.08 -6.04 -6.20
C SER A 163 -0.05 -5.29 -6.91
N THR A 164 -0.19 -3.98 -6.66
CA THR A 164 -1.21 -3.11 -7.26
C THR A 164 -0.57 -1.93 -7.96
N SER A 165 -1.13 -1.49 -9.09
CA SER A 165 -0.80 -0.19 -9.68
C SER A 165 -1.57 0.94 -9.00
N THR A 166 -1.14 2.19 -9.13
CA THR A 166 -1.93 3.36 -8.73
C THR A 166 -2.69 3.92 -9.93
N LEU A 167 -3.93 4.32 -9.71
CA LEU A 167 -4.76 5.06 -10.66
C LEU A 167 -5.40 6.23 -9.93
N GLU A 168 -5.25 7.41 -10.50
CA GLU A 168 -5.88 8.63 -9.99
C GLU A 168 -6.99 9.05 -10.95
N LEU A 169 -8.09 9.55 -10.40
CA LEU A 169 -9.19 10.07 -11.20
C LEU A 169 -8.99 11.58 -11.34
N GLU A 170 -8.58 12.02 -12.53
CA GLU A 170 -8.32 13.42 -12.81
C GLU A 170 -9.42 14.02 -13.68
N SER A 171 -9.80 15.26 -13.35
CA SER A 171 -10.63 16.08 -14.22
C SER A 171 -9.72 16.86 -15.16
N ARG A 172 -9.72 16.47 -16.43
CA ARG A 172 -9.19 17.29 -17.52
C ARG A 172 -10.30 18.28 -17.84
N GLY A 173 -10.01 19.58 -17.82
CA GLY A 173 -11.02 20.64 -17.94
C GLY A 173 -12.09 20.41 -19.01
N TYR A 174 -13.20 21.16 -18.96
CA TYR A 174 -14.41 20.93 -19.76
C TYR A 174 -15.22 19.69 -19.35
N GLY A 175 -15.13 19.26 -18.08
CA GLY A 175 -15.96 18.18 -17.54
C GLY A 175 -15.51 16.77 -17.91
N ILE A 176 -14.35 16.61 -18.55
CA ILE A 176 -13.81 15.31 -18.93
C ILE A 176 -13.08 14.70 -17.75
N VAL A 177 -13.66 13.64 -17.18
CA VAL A 177 -13.04 12.90 -16.09
C VAL A 177 -12.42 11.62 -16.64
N GLY A 178 -11.17 11.32 -16.26
CA GLY A 178 -10.48 10.14 -16.73
C GLY A 178 -9.44 9.63 -15.73
N PHE A 179 -9.07 8.37 -15.88
CA PHE A 179 -7.99 7.78 -15.09
C PHE A 179 -6.63 8.22 -15.63
N SER A 180 -5.77 8.71 -14.74
CA SER A 180 -4.36 8.95 -14.99
C SER A 180 -3.52 7.94 -14.21
N VAL A 181 -2.36 7.61 -14.77
CA VAL A 181 -1.35 6.78 -14.08
C VAL A 181 -0.26 7.73 -13.57
N PRO A 182 -0.15 7.95 -12.26
CA PRO A 182 0.91 8.80 -11.74
C PRO A 182 2.27 8.11 -11.87
N THR A 183 3.33 8.88 -12.07
CA THR A 183 4.70 8.37 -12.06
C THR A 183 5.20 8.26 -10.63
N LEU A 184 5.36 7.04 -10.11
CA LEU A 184 5.96 6.86 -8.79
C LEU A 184 7.49 7.05 -8.84
N PRO A 185 8.07 7.83 -7.93
CA PRO A 185 9.51 7.91 -7.79
C PRO A 185 10.13 6.55 -7.43
N TRP A 186 11.31 6.25 -7.99
CA TRP A 186 12.00 4.98 -7.77
C TRP A 186 12.32 4.71 -6.28
N TYR A 187 12.56 5.76 -5.49
CA TYR A 187 12.89 5.61 -4.07
C TYR A 187 11.71 5.14 -3.22
N GLU A 188 10.47 5.49 -3.60
CA GLU A 188 9.27 4.99 -2.90
C GLU A 188 9.10 3.49 -3.13
N THR A 189 9.46 3.02 -4.33
CA THR A 189 9.45 1.58 -4.65
C THR A 189 10.47 0.81 -3.82
N ILE A 190 11.69 1.34 -3.67
CA ILE A 190 12.73 0.71 -2.84
C ILE A 190 12.35 0.72 -1.35
N LEU A 191 11.77 1.82 -0.88
CA LEU A 191 11.27 1.93 0.49
C LEU A 191 10.12 0.94 0.74
N GLY A 192 9.16 0.86 -0.19
CA GLY A 192 8.06 -0.11 -0.14
C GLY A 192 8.54 -1.56 -0.16
N ALA A 193 9.59 -1.88 -0.92
CA ALA A 193 10.24 -3.20 -0.85
C ALA A 193 10.84 -3.47 0.53
N GLY A 194 11.35 -2.44 1.22
CA GLY A 194 11.81 -2.52 2.60
C GLY A 194 10.68 -2.89 3.56
N GLU A 195 9.46 -2.41 3.33
CA GLU A 195 8.30 -2.73 4.15
C GLU A 195 7.86 -4.20 4.04
N VAL A 196 8.21 -4.89 2.96
CA VAL A 196 7.97 -6.35 2.85
C VAL A 196 8.81 -7.13 3.86
N THR A 197 9.96 -6.59 4.30
CA THR A 197 10.85 -7.27 5.25
C THR A 197 10.23 -7.48 6.63
N TRP A 198 9.16 -6.74 6.99
CA TRP A 198 8.40 -7.01 8.22
C TRP A 198 7.84 -8.43 8.26
N LEU A 199 7.40 -8.97 7.13
CA LEU A 199 6.96 -10.38 7.05
C LEU A 199 8.13 -11.33 7.27
N VAL A 200 9.33 -11.00 6.78
CA VAL A 200 10.55 -11.78 7.03
C VAL A 200 10.91 -11.76 8.51
N TYR A 201 10.75 -10.63 9.20
CA TYR A 201 10.99 -10.54 10.64
C TYR A 201 10.01 -11.42 11.43
N ILE A 202 8.73 -11.41 11.07
CA ILE A 202 7.71 -12.26 11.70
C ILE A 202 7.99 -13.74 11.47
N VAL A 203 8.33 -14.12 10.24
CA VAL A 203 8.70 -15.51 9.91
C VAL A 203 9.91 -15.94 10.76
N ASN A 204 10.96 -15.13 10.81
CA ASN A 204 12.14 -15.43 11.62
C ASN A 204 11.82 -15.57 13.11
N ASP A 205 11.02 -14.66 13.66
CA ASP A 205 10.63 -14.64 15.07
C ASP A 205 9.69 -15.80 15.45
N LEU A 206 8.90 -16.33 14.51
CA LEU A 206 8.17 -17.59 14.71
C LEU A 206 9.11 -18.80 14.66
N PHE A 207 10.04 -18.83 13.70
CA PHE A 207 10.92 -19.98 13.52
C PHE A 207 12.12 -20.04 14.48
N MET A 208 12.40 -18.94 15.17
CA MET A 208 13.52 -18.79 16.11
C MET A 208 13.56 -19.87 17.20
N VAL A 209 12.41 -20.40 17.61
CA VAL A 209 12.32 -21.51 18.57
C VAL A 209 13.01 -22.79 18.06
N TRP A 210 12.99 -23.03 16.75
CA TRP A 210 13.65 -24.19 16.13
C TRP A 210 15.03 -23.86 15.57
N THR A 211 15.25 -22.62 15.11
CA THR A 211 16.51 -22.21 14.50
C THR A 211 17.54 -21.71 15.51
N ASP A 212 17.13 -21.29 16.71
CA ASP A 212 17.97 -20.96 17.86
C ASP A 212 19.21 -20.11 17.47
N ALA A 213 20.42 -20.58 17.74
CA ALA A 213 21.70 -19.88 17.52
C ALA A 213 21.97 -19.53 16.05
N TYR A 214 21.34 -20.24 15.09
CA TYR A 214 21.49 -19.93 13.68
C TYR A 214 20.77 -18.63 13.30
N THR A 215 19.74 -18.23 14.04
CA THR A 215 18.88 -17.07 13.75
C THR A 215 19.67 -15.77 13.65
N GLN A 216 20.65 -15.56 14.54
CA GLN A 216 21.53 -14.40 14.52
C GLN A 216 22.25 -14.21 13.16
N TYR A 217 22.55 -15.31 12.47
CA TYR A 217 23.35 -15.29 11.25
C TYR A 217 22.51 -15.29 9.97
N TYR A 218 21.48 -16.14 9.89
CA TYR A 218 20.69 -16.24 8.67
C TYR A 218 19.62 -15.15 8.55
N ALA A 219 19.12 -14.63 9.68
CA ALA A 219 18.01 -13.69 9.66
C ALA A 219 18.40 -12.37 8.94
N PRO A 220 19.52 -11.68 9.26
CA PRO A 220 19.95 -10.49 8.53
C PRO A 220 20.12 -10.72 7.03
N VAL A 221 20.74 -11.85 6.65
CA VAL A 221 20.96 -12.25 5.26
C VAL A 221 19.63 -12.43 4.53
N SER A 222 18.68 -13.16 5.13
CA SER A 222 17.37 -13.42 4.51
C SER A 222 16.60 -12.13 4.21
N SER A 223 16.61 -11.15 5.12
CA SER A 223 15.92 -9.87 4.89
C SER A 223 16.62 -9.01 3.85
N MET A 224 17.96 -9.00 3.82
CA MET A 224 18.71 -8.27 2.80
C MET A 224 18.45 -8.84 1.40
N VAL A 225 18.44 -10.16 1.27
CA VAL A 225 18.11 -10.85 0.01
C VAL A 225 16.69 -10.54 -0.43
N VAL A 226 15.70 -10.66 0.46
CA VAL A 226 14.30 -10.34 0.12
C VAL A 226 14.17 -8.88 -0.30
N TRP A 227 14.75 -7.95 0.44
CA TRP A 227 14.69 -6.52 0.12
C TRP A 227 15.25 -6.22 -1.26
N ILE A 228 16.45 -6.71 -1.57
CA ILE A 228 17.11 -6.51 -2.87
C ILE A 228 16.30 -7.14 -4.00
N VAL A 229 15.88 -8.40 -3.84
CA VAL A 229 15.13 -9.13 -4.88
C VAL A 229 13.78 -8.47 -5.15
N VAL A 230 13.04 -8.08 -4.11
CA VAL A 230 11.75 -7.41 -4.26
C VAL A 230 11.90 -6.01 -4.87
N ALA A 231 12.93 -5.26 -4.47
CA ALA A 231 13.22 -3.95 -5.05
C ALA A 231 13.54 -4.07 -6.55
N ILE A 232 14.46 -4.96 -6.92
CA ILE A 232 14.82 -5.21 -8.33
C ILE A 232 13.60 -5.66 -9.12
N LEU A 233 12.86 -6.65 -8.61
CA LEU A 233 11.68 -7.18 -9.29
C LEU A 233 10.63 -6.10 -9.52
N THR A 234 10.46 -5.15 -8.59
CA THR A 234 9.45 -4.08 -8.72
C THR A 234 9.91 -2.94 -9.61
N LEU A 235 11.21 -2.65 -9.66
CA LEU A 235 11.77 -1.67 -10.59
C LEU A 235 11.82 -2.18 -12.04
N VAL A 236 12.16 -3.45 -12.24
CA VAL A 236 12.32 -4.05 -13.58
C VAL A 236 10.98 -4.47 -14.18
N SER A 237 10.06 -4.96 -13.35
CA SER A 237 8.74 -5.42 -13.77
C SER A 237 7.66 -4.83 -12.86
N PRO A 238 7.30 -3.55 -13.06
CA PRO A 238 6.24 -2.90 -12.30
C PRO A 238 4.87 -3.46 -12.69
N VAL A 239 3.92 -3.45 -11.73
CA VAL A 239 2.54 -3.85 -11.98
C VAL A 239 1.83 -2.77 -12.79
N VAL A 240 1.15 -3.18 -13.86
CA VAL A 240 0.38 -2.28 -14.73
C VAL A 240 -1.10 -2.65 -14.65
N HIS A 241 -1.95 -1.63 -14.53
CA HIS A 241 -3.40 -1.79 -14.59
C HIS A 241 -3.86 -2.39 -15.93
N ARG A 242 -4.98 -3.10 -15.90
CA ARG A 242 -5.63 -3.65 -17.10
C ARG A 242 -7.04 -3.10 -17.20
N VAL A 243 -7.37 -2.52 -18.35
CA VAL A 243 -8.72 -2.01 -18.65
C VAL A 243 -9.29 -2.83 -19.79
N ARG A 244 -10.51 -3.36 -19.60
CA ARG A 244 -11.30 -3.99 -20.65
C ARG A 244 -12.62 -3.25 -20.76
N ILE A 245 -12.89 -2.70 -21.95
CA ILE A 245 -14.16 -2.04 -22.27
C ILE A 245 -14.97 -3.04 -23.08
N ASP A 246 -16.13 -3.42 -22.56
CA ASP A 246 -17.02 -4.44 -23.14
C ASP A 246 -18.46 -4.10 -22.76
N PRO A 247 -19.06 -3.06 -23.38
CA PRO A 247 -20.34 -2.52 -22.97
C PRO A 247 -21.46 -3.52 -23.25
N ALA A 248 -22.00 -4.11 -22.18
CA ALA A 248 -23.16 -4.97 -22.21
C ALA A 248 -24.29 -4.33 -21.39
N CYS A 249 -25.36 -3.92 -22.09
CA CYS A 249 -26.55 -3.37 -21.46
C CYS A 249 -27.69 -4.39 -21.55
N HIS A 250 -28.42 -4.54 -20.46
CA HIS A 250 -29.68 -5.29 -20.45
C HIS A 250 -30.78 -4.42 -19.86
N VAL A 251 -31.99 -4.63 -20.36
CA VAL A 251 -33.20 -4.00 -19.83
C VAL A 251 -33.58 -4.76 -18.57
N ASP A 252 -33.44 -4.12 -17.41
CA ASP A 252 -33.86 -4.70 -16.12
C ASP A 252 -35.37 -4.53 -15.96
N GLN A 253 -35.86 -3.32 -16.25
CA GLN A 253 -37.30 -3.03 -16.34
C GLN A 253 -37.56 -2.21 -17.61
N MET A 254 -38.40 -2.76 -18.50
CA MET A 254 -38.85 -2.05 -19.70
C MET A 254 -39.41 -0.68 -19.32
N ASP A 255 -38.98 0.34 -20.06
CA ASP A 255 -39.30 1.77 -19.89
C ASP A 255 -38.79 2.46 -18.62
N LEU A 256 -38.15 1.75 -17.68
CA LEU A 256 -37.76 2.31 -16.37
C LEU A 256 -36.27 2.20 -16.07
N GLN A 257 -35.61 1.10 -16.41
CA GLN A 257 -34.23 0.87 -15.99
C GLN A 257 -33.45 0.00 -17.00
N LEU A 258 -32.32 0.54 -17.43
CA LEU A 258 -31.30 -0.14 -18.22
C LEU A 258 -30.04 -0.27 -17.37
N VAL A 259 -29.53 -1.49 -17.19
CA VAL A 259 -28.29 -1.74 -16.44
C VAL A 259 -27.19 -2.05 -17.45
N CYS A 260 -26.21 -1.16 -17.54
CA CYS A 260 -25.05 -1.30 -18.41
C CYS A 260 -23.80 -1.62 -17.61
N GLN A 261 -23.13 -2.71 -17.97
CA GLN A 261 -21.75 -2.96 -17.57
C GLN A 261 -20.84 -2.48 -18.71
N THR A 262 -20.17 -1.34 -18.53
CA THR A 262 -19.36 -0.69 -19.58
C THR A 262 -17.94 -1.25 -19.68
N GLY A 263 -17.37 -1.70 -18.57
CA GLY A 263 -16.02 -2.26 -18.54
C GLY A 263 -15.54 -2.72 -17.17
N MET A 264 -14.35 -3.30 -17.15
CA MET A 264 -13.63 -3.73 -15.95
C MET A 264 -12.28 -3.02 -15.88
N VAL A 265 -11.97 -2.43 -14.72
CA VAL A 265 -10.65 -1.90 -14.38
C VAL A 265 -10.03 -2.79 -13.32
N ALA A 266 -8.98 -3.52 -13.68
CA ALA A 266 -8.22 -4.37 -12.79
C ALA A 266 -6.87 -3.71 -12.45
N ILE A 267 -6.66 -3.45 -11.15
CA ILE A 267 -5.50 -2.70 -10.64
C ILE A 267 -4.43 -3.64 -10.04
N GLY A 268 -4.86 -4.79 -9.53
CA GLY A 268 -3.99 -5.75 -8.84
C GLY A 268 -3.58 -6.94 -9.71
N ASP A 269 -2.41 -7.50 -9.42
CA ASP A 269 -1.93 -8.76 -9.97
C ASP A 269 -1.75 -9.81 -8.86
N ILE A 270 -2.62 -10.82 -8.85
CA ILE A 270 -2.58 -11.92 -7.87
C ILE A 270 -1.33 -12.79 -8.03
N ARG A 271 -0.79 -12.93 -9.25
CA ARG A 271 0.44 -13.71 -9.49
C ARG A 271 1.62 -13.00 -8.86
N ARG A 272 1.65 -11.67 -8.95
CA ARG A 272 2.66 -10.84 -8.28
C ARG A 272 2.60 -11.04 -6.78
N LEU A 273 1.41 -10.99 -6.18
CA LEU A 273 1.22 -11.21 -4.75
C LEU A 273 1.80 -12.56 -4.28
N TYR A 274 1.44 -13.65 -4.96
CA TYR A 274 1.97 -14.98 -4.62
C TYR A 274 3.47 -15.09 -4.87
N SER A 275 4.00 -14.46 -5.91
CA SER A 275 5.45 -14.46 -6.18
C SER A 275 6.24 -13.77 -5.07
N LEU A 276 5.75 -12.65 -4.51
CA LEU A 276 6.38 -11.96 -3.39
C LEU A 276 6.36 -12.81 -2.12
N ILE A 277 5.23 -13.47 -1.83
CA ILE A 277 5.12 -14.42 -0.72
C ILE A 277 6.10 -15.59 -0.90
N ALA A 278 6.20 -16.14 -2.12
CA ALA A 278 7.15 -17.22 -2.42
C ALA A 278 8.61 -16.78 -2.23
N ILE A 279 8.98 -15.56 -2.67
CA ILE A 279 10.32 -15.00 -2.47
C ILE A 279 10.66 -14.91 -0.98
N ILE A 280 9.72 -14.48 -0.14
CA ILE A 280 9.91 -14.43 1.31
C ILE A 280 10.26 -15.83 1.85
N TRP A 281 9.43 -16.83 1.55
CA TRP A 281 9.64 -18.19 2.05
C TRP A 281 10.94 -18.82 1.52
N ILE A 282 11.17 -18.75 0.21
CA ILE A 282 12.34 -19.35 -0.44
C ILE A 282 13.63 -18.71 0.10
N SER A 283 13.65 -17.38 0.24
CA SER A 283 14.85 -16.68 0.73
C SER A 283 15.17 -17.03 2.18
N ASN A 284 14.16 -17.14 3.05
CA ASN A 284 14.35 -17.57 4.44
C ASN A 284 14.91 -19.00 4.52
N VAL A 285 14.29 -19.94 3.81
CA VAL A 285 14.71 -21.35 3.81
C VAL A 285 16.12 -21.51 3.21
N ALA A 286 16.39 -20.86 2.07
CA ALA A 286 17.71 -20.91 1.43
C ALA A 286 18.80 -20.33 2.33
N SER A 287 18.53 -19.20 2.99
CA SER A 287 19.47 -18.56 3.91
C SER A 287 19.76 -19.44 5.12
N TYR A 288 18.72 -20.04 5.71
CA TYR A 288 18.87 -20.97 6.82
C TYR A 288 19.69 -22.21 6.43
N ILE A 289 19.36 -22.85 5.30
CA ILE A 289 20.10 -24.03 4.82
C ILE A 289 21.56 -23.66 4.53
N GLY A 290 21.82 -22.51 3.90
CA GLY A 290 23.17 -22.03 3.60
C GLY A 290 24.01 -21.84 4.85
N ILE A 291 23.49 -21.13 5.84
CA ILE A 291 24.17 -20.91 7.13
C ILE A 291 24.37 -22.22 7.89
N ARG A 292 23.36 -23.11 7.92
CA ARG A 292 23.46 -24.42 8.57
C ARG A 292 24.50 -25.31 7.92
N ARG A 293 24.63 -25.28 6.58
CA ARG A 293 25.66 -26.00 5.83
C ARG A 293 27.06 -25.42 6.10
N TYR A 294 27.17 -24.09 6.19
CA TYR A 294 28.46 -23.41 6.39
C TYR A 294 29.03 -23.63 7.79
N PHE A 295 28.21 -23.46 8.84
CA PHE A 295 28.67 -23.62 10.23
C PHE A 295 28.51 -25.04 10.79
N GLY A 296 27.83 -25.95 10.08
CA GLY A 296 27.54 -27.28 10.59
C GLY A 296 26.84 -27.23 11.95
N SER A 297 27.09 -28.21 12.84
CA SER A 297 26.59 -28.25 14.22
C SER A 297 27.47 -27.48 15.22
N MET A 298 28.34 -26.58 14.74
CA MET A 298 29.37 -25.93 15.59
C MET A 298 28.83 -24.72 16.36
N LEU A 299 27.69 -24.16 15.94
CA LEU A 299 27.06 -23.04 16.62
C LEU A 299 26.40 -23.53 17.90
N ARG A 300 26.97 -23.10 19.03
CA ARG A 300 26.48 -23.41 20.36
C ARG A 300 25.63 -22.24 20.86
N THR A 301 24.48 -22.55 21.43
CA THR A 301 23.53 -21.57 21.95
C THR A 301 24.13 -20.80 23.13
N ASN A 302 24.33 -19.49 22.94
CA ASN A 302 24.69 -18.55 24.01
C ASN A 302 23.44 -17.91 24.65
N ALA A 303 22.32 -18.64 24.67
CA ALA A 303 21.10 -18.18 25.30
C ALA A 303 21.33 -18.05 26.80
N ILE A 304 21.07 -16.86 27.32
CA ILE A 304 21.07 -16.61 28.76
C ILE A 304 19.65 -16.83 29.21
N HIS A 305 19.46 -17.62 30.25
CA HIS A 305 18.14 -17.77 30.87
C HIS A 305 17.96 -16.56 31.78
N SER A 306 17.06 -15.66 31.37
CA SER A 306 16.56 -14.58 32.20
C SER A 306 15.16 -14.21 31.73
N LEU A 307 14.26 -14.03 32.69
CA LEU A 307 12.88 -13.61 32.45
C LEU A 307 12.79 -12.16 31.92
N LEU A 308 13.84 -11.37 32.09
CA LEU A 308 13.90 -9.99 31.61
C LEU A 308 14.24 -9.89 30.12
N LEU A 309 14.80 -10.95 29.49
CA LEU A 309 15.09 -10.96 28.06
C LEU A 309 13.88 -11.45 27.24
N SER A 310 13.51 -10.69 26.23
CA SER A 310 12.68 -11.20 25.15
C SER A 310 13.41 -12.30 24.39
N SER A 311 12.65 -13.25 23.81
CA SER A 311 13.22 -14.32 23.00
C SER A 311 14.07 -13.76 21.84
N ALA A 312 13.59 -12.70 21.17
CA ALA A 312 14.32 -12.02 20.11
C ALA A 312 15.66 -11.45 20.61
N ALA A 313 15.67 -10.69 21.71
CA ALA A 313 16.91 -10.20 22.31
C ALA A 313 17.86 -11.33 22.72
N ASN A 314 17.33 -12.48 23.16
CA ASN A 314 18.15 -13.61 23.59
C ASN A 314 18.93 -14.27 22.45
N HIS A 315 18.36 -14.33 21.24
CA HIS A 315 19.03 -14.97 20.10
C HIS A 315 19.69 -13.98 19.13
N LEU A 316 19.28 -12.70 19.10
CA LEU A 316 19.76 -11.72 18.12
C LEU A 316 20.81 -10.75 18.68
N PHE A 317 20.79 -10.43 19.98
CA PHE A 317 21.77 -9.49 20.54
C PHE A 317 23.16 -10.12 20.68
N ASP A 318 24.17 -9.31 20.37
CA ASP A 318 25.53 -9.61 20.80
C ASP A 318 25.67 -9.29 22.30
N LYS A 319 26.21 -10.26 23.03
CA LYS A 319 26.35 -10.22 24.49
C LYS A 319 27.81 -10.29 24.94
N ARG A 320 28.75 -10.54 24.00
CA ARG A 320 30.13 -10.94 24.32
C ARG A 320 30.88 -9.93 25.17
N HIS A 321 30.74 -8.64 24.87
CA HIS A 321 31.46 -7.56 25.56
C HIS A 321 30.76 -7.08 26.84
N TRP A 322 29.57 -7.60 27.14
CA TRP A 322 28.69 -7.11 28.21
C TRP A 322 28.43 -8.17 29.28
N LEU A 323 29.20 -9.26 29.27
CA LEU A 323 29.21 -10.30 30.29
C LEU A 323 30.28 -9.99 31.34
N HIS A 324 29.85 -9.72 32.58
CA HIS A 324 30.77 -9.48 33.69
C HIS A 324 30.41 -10.41 34.86
N GLN A 325 31.39 -11.21 35.30
CA GLN A 325 31.23 -12.21 36.37
C GLN A 325 30.03 -13.17 36.16
N GLY A 326 29.75 -13.54 34.90
CA GLY A 326 28.63 -14.44 34.55
C GLY A 326 27.25 -13.77 34.53
N VAL A 327 27.15 -12.46 34.81
CA VAL A 327 25.92 -11.67 34.67
C VAL A 327 26.00 -10.84 33.40
N TYR A 328 24.91 -10.84 32.63
CA TYR A 328 24.80 -10.00 31.44
C TYR A 328 24.29 -8.61 31.83
N TYR A 329 25.09 -7.61 31.49
CA TYR A 329 24.80 -6.20 31.76
C TYR A 329 24.32 -5.56 30.47
N MET A 330 23.01 -5.37 30.34
CA MET A 330 22.42 -4.83 29.12
C MET A 330 22.55 -3.30 29.10
N ASP A 331 23.14 -2.72 28.05
CA ASP A 331 23.21 -1.27 27.91
C ASP A 331 21.80 -0.65 27.79
N GLY A 332 21.65 0.63 28.17
CA GLY A 332 20.34 1.28 28.21
C GLY A 332 19.57 1.29 26.88
N ALA A 333 20.27 1.34 25.74
CA ALA A 333 19.62 1.32 24.43
C ALA A 333 19.19 -0.11 24.05
N SER A 334 20.02 -1.12 24.30
CA SER A 334 19.63 -2.53 24.14
C SER A 334 18.49 -2.91 25.10
N ALA A 335 18.50 -2.37 26.32
CA ALA A 335 17.42 -2.52 27.31
C ALA A 335 16.11 -1.96 26.76
N LEU A 336 16.14 -0.75 26.20
CA LEU A 336 14.98 -0.14 25.58
C LEU A 336 14.45 -0.96 24.38
N LEU A 337 15.32 -1.45 23.48
CA LEU A 337 14.92 -2.34 22.39
C LEU A 337 14.28 -3.63 22.91
N ASN A 338 14.84 -4.18 23.98
CA ASN A 338 14.28 -5.30 24.70
C ASN A 338 13.04 -4.93 25.53
N GLY A 339 12.55 -3.69 25.52
CA GLY A 339 11.34 -3.25 26.24
C GLY A 339 11.49 -3.07 27.74
N LEU A 340 12.71 -2.81 28.21
CA LEU A 340 13.02 -2.43 29.58
C LEU A 340 13.34 -0.94 29.63
N LEU A 341 12.54 -0.19 30.37
CA LEU A 341 12.79 1.22 30.67
C LEU A 341 13.50 1.31 32.01
N SER A 342 14.79 1.59 32.00
CA SER A 342 15.62 1.66 33.21
C SER A 342 15.98 3.09 33.58
N VAL A 343 15.74 3.45 34.85
CA VAL A 343 16.19 4.72 35.44
C VAL A 343 16.98 4.41 36.71
N ARG A 344 18.20 4.91 36.77
CA ARG A 344 19.06 4.76 37.96
C ARG A 344 18.85 5.92 38.91
N TRP A 345 18.57 5.61 40.17
CA TRP A 345 18.45 6.58 41.26
C TRP A 345 19.28 6.12 42.46
N GLY A 346 20.45 6.74 42.65
CA GLY A 346 21.41 6.33 43.69
C GLY A 346 21.93 4.90 43.46
N GLU A 347 21.75 4.05 44.47
CA GLU A 347 22.15 2.63 44.48
C GLU A 347 21.06 1.69 43.92
N THR A 348 19.89 2.22 43.53
CA THR A 348 18.78 1.41 43.00
C THR A 348 18.51 1.75 41.54
N CYS A 349 18.36 0.72 40.71
CA CYS A 349 17.87 0.83 39.34
C CYS A 349 16.39 0.44 39.30
N TYR A 350 15.54 1.37 38.90
CA TYR A 350 14.13 1.10 38.65
C TYR A 350 13.95 0.71 37.19
N VAL A 351 13.35 -0.46 36.95
CA VAL A 351 13.15 -1.01 35.61
C VAL A 351 11.68 -1.29 35.39
N MET A 352 11.07 -0.66 34.39
CA MET A 352 9.72 -0.99 33.92
C MET A 352 9.83 -1.91 32.71
N ASP A 353 9.30 -3.13 32.85
CA ASP A 353 9.15 -4.05 31.73
C ASP A 353 7.82 -3.81 31.03
N VAL A 354 7.88 -3.30 29.80
CA VAL A 354 6.71 -3.00 28.97
C VAL A 354 5.97 -4.27 28.56
N LYS A 355 6.65 -5.42 28.46
CA LYS A 355 6.03 -6.70 28.10
C LYS A 355 5.16 -7.25 29.22
N LEU A 356 5.64 -7.15 30.46
CA LEU A 356 4.93 -7.62 31.65
C LEU A 356 4.04 -6.54 32.27
N TRP A 357 4.21 -5.28 31.86
CA TRP A 357 3.57 -4.11 32.46
C TRP A 357 3.85 -3.98 33.97
N ARG A 358 5.10 -4.27 34.37
CA ARG A 358 5.54 -4.31 35.78
C ARG A 358 6.81 -3.51 36.00
N CYS A 359 6.85 -2.78 37.13
CA CYS A 359 8.05 -2.12 37.63
C CYS A 359 8.78 -3.02 38.64
N PHE A 360 10.11 -3.04 38.54
CA PHE A 360 11.02 -3.74 39.44
C PHE A 360 12.07 -2.76 39.96
N SER A 361 12.60 -3.02 41.14
CA SER A 361 13.78 -2.33 41.68
C SER A 361 14.92 -3.34 41.79
N ILE A 362 16.07 -2.99 41.23
CA ILE A 362 17.27 -3.82 41.23
C ILE A 362 18.36 -3.06 41.98
N ALA A 363 18.92 -3.65 43.03
CA ALA A 363 20.07 -3.09 43.73
C ALA A 363 21.31 -3.19 42.84
N MET A 364 21.98 -2.07 42.61
CA MET A 364 23.19 -2.01 41.79
C MET A 364 24.40 -2.44 42.62
N PRO A 365 25.28 -3.31 42.10
CA PRO A 365 26.53 -3.63 42.79
C PRO A 365 27.44 -2.40 42.85
N ASN A 366 28.19 -2.25 43.94
CA ASN A 366 29.15 -1.15 44.11
C ASN A 366 30.43 -1.33 43.27
N ASP A 367 30.76 -2.57 42.89
CA ASP A 367 31.99 -2.94 42.15
C ASP A 367 31.78 -3.11 40.64
N VAL A 368 30.89 -2.32 40.02
CA VAL A 368 30.65 -2.38 38.57
C VAL A 368 31.69 -1.52 37.84
N PRO A 369 32.41 -2.06 36.82
CA PRO A 369 33.31 -1.28 35.98
C PRO A 369 32.63 -0.02 35.41
N PHE A 370 33.38 1.07 35.27
CA PHE A 370 32.84 2.35 34.79
C PHE A 370 32.17 2.27 33.40
N GLU A 371 32.58 1.30 32.60
CA GLU A 371 32.00 1.01 31.28
C GLU A 371 30.56 0.48 31.37
N LEU A 372 30.23 -0.23 32.45
CA LEU A 372 28.94 -0.84 32.72
C LEU A 372 28.06 0.01 33.65
N ALA A 373 28.51 1.22 34.03
CA ALA A 373 27.80 2.06 35.00
C ALA A 373 26.37 2.47 34.58
N TYR A 374 26.09 2.45 33.27
CA TYR A 374 24.79 2.79 32.66
C TYR A 374 24.00 1.56 32.18
N SER A 375 24.44 0.36 32.57
CA SER A 375 23.80 -0.89 32.16
C SER A 375 22.86 -1.44 33.22
N VAL A 376 21.91 -2.26 32.78
CA VAL A 376 20.96 -2.98 33.63
C VAL A 376 21.49 -4.39 33.84
N PRO A 377 21.77 -4.82 35.08
CA PRO A 377 22.14 -6.21 35.35
C PRO A 377 20.93 -7.10 35.12
N VAL A 378 21.03 -7.98 34.13
CA VAL A 378 19.99 -8.95 33.82
C VAL A 378 20.29 -10.23 34.60
N ARG A 379 19.58 -10.40 35.71
CA ARG A 379 19.62 -11.59 36.58
C ARG A 379 18.26 -12.30 36.54
N ASP A 380 18.24 -13.56 36.96
CA ASP A 380 17.01 -14.32 37.17
C ASP A 380 16.20 -13.81 38.37
#